data_AF-A0A7C8EC68-F1
#
_entry.id   AF-A0A7C8EC68-F1
#
_cell.length_a   1.000
_cell.length_b   1.000
_cell.length_c   1.000
_cell.angle_alpha   90.00
_cell.angle_beta   90.00
_cell.angle_gamma   90.00
#
_symmetry.space_group_name_H-M   'P 1'
#
loop_
_entity.id
_entity.type
_entity.pdbx_description
1 polymer ?
#
loop_
_entity_poly.entity_id
_entity_poly.type
_entity_poly.pdbx_seq_one_letter_code
_entity_poly.pdbx_strand_id
1 'polypeptide(L)'
;MNITKTLNKYLVSLSIALLITFFYTSILYSQELPIVTAIDIKGVKRIDASAIKSKLTQKIKETLSIDKTTEDIKAIYRMGYFDDVRVEIETFEGGVKVLYIVQEKPTIVKVEFQGNK
;
A
#
# COMPACT_ATOMS: atom_id res chain seq x y z
N MET A 1 14.19 -57.02 27.20
CA MET A 1 13.16 -56.63 26.20
C MET A 1 12.43 -55.32 26.56
N ASN A 2 13.11 -54.33 27.17
CA ASN A 2 12.47 -53.06 27.58
C ASN A 2 13.15 -51.81 26.98
N ILE A 3 14.43 -51.91 26.59
CA ILE A 3 15.21 -50.78 26.04
C ILE A 3 14.69 -50.36 24.66
N THR A 4 14.33 -51.32 23.80
CA THR A 4 13.77 -51.05 22.47
C THR A 4 12.41 -50.37 22.53
N LYS A 5 11.57 -50.70 23.53
CA LYS A 5 10.25 -50.07 23.73
C LYS A 5 10.38 -48.62 24.25
N THR A 6 11.30 -48.38 25.17
CA THR A 6 11.57 -47.03 25.69
C THR A 6 12.17 -46.13 24.61
N LEU A 7 13.07 -46.66 23.77
CA LEU A 7 13.68 -45.93 22.65
C LEU A 7 12.63 -45.51 21.61
N ASN A 8 11.71 -46.40 21.25
CA ASN A 8 10.66 -46.10 20.28
C ASN A 8 9.66 -45.04 20.79
N LYS A 9 9.41 -45.02 22.10
CA LYS A 9 8.54 -44.01 22.75
C LYS A 9 9.12 -42.59 22.60
N TYR A 10 10.43 -42.43 22.76
CA TYR A 10 11.10 -41.13 22.56
C TYR A 10 11.16 -40.69 21.09
N LEU A 11 11.35 -41.63 20.17
CA LEU A 11 11.30 -41.35 18.72
C LEU A 11 9.92 -40.89 18.27
N VAL A 12 8.85 -41.50 18.80
CA VAL A 12 7.47 -41.10 18.55
C VAL A 12 7.17 -39.72 19.17
N SER A 13 7.63 -39.43 20.38
CA SER A 13 7.42 -38.10 20.98
C SER A 13 8.19 -36.98 20.24
N LEU A 14 9.38 -37.28 19.72
CA LEU A 14 10.18 -36.32 18.95
C LEU A 14 9.55 -36.00 17.59
N SER A 15 8.99 -37.01 16.92
CA SER A 15 8.28 -36.83 15.64
C SER A 15 6.95 -36.09 15.82
N ILE A 16 6.24 -36.31 16.93
CA ILE A 16 5.04 -35.52 17.29
C ILE A 16 5.42 -34.06 17.59
N ALA A 17 6.51 -33.81 18.33
CA ALA A 17 6.98 -32.45 18.59
C ALA A 17 7.37 -31.71 17.29
N LEU A 18 8.01 -32.41 16.35
CA LEU A 18 8.37 -31.87 15.04
C LEU A 18 7.13 -31.51 14.20
N LEU A 19 6.12 -32.38 14.18
CA LEU A 19 4.83 -32.14 13.51
C LEU A 19 4.07 -30.96 14.11
N ILE A 20 4.08 -30.85 15.44
CA ILE A 20 3.47 -29.74 16.17
C ILE A 20 4.15 -28.41 15.81
N THR A 21 5.49 -28.37 15.75
CA THR A 21 6.21 -27.16 15.31
C THR A 21 5.93 -26.78 13.85
N PHE A 22 5.74 -27.76 12.97
CA PHE A 22 5.39 -27.52 11.57
C PHE A 22 3.96 -26.98 11.40
N PHE A 23 3.06 -27.35 12.31
CA PHE A 23 1.69 -26.82 12.33
C PHE A 23 1.65 -25.34 12.75
N TYR A 24 2.53 -24.92 13.67
CA TYR A 24 2.57 -23.53 14.14
C TYR A 24 3.17 -22.54 13.13
N THR A 25 4.01 -22.96 12.19
CA THR A 25 4.60 -22.05 11.18
C THR A 25 3.60 -21.61 10.10
N SER A 26 2.51 -22.37 9.91
CA SER A 26 1.52 -22.12 8.86
C SER A 26 0.60 -20.93 9.15
N ILE A 27 0.53 -20.48 10.41
CA ILE A 27 -0.43 -19.46 10.87
C ILE A 27 0.08 -18.02 10.58
N LEU A 28 1.37 -17.83 10.29
CA LEU A 28 1.98 -16.50 10.23
C LEU A 28 1.87 -15.76 8.88
N TYR A 29 1.43 -16.42 7.81
CA TYR A 29 1.58 -15.89 6.44
C TYR A 29 0.33 -15.30 5.79
N SER A 30 -0.76 -15.12 6.52
CA SER A 30 -1.96 -14.44 5.99
C SER A 30 -2.10 -13.03 6.57
N GLN A 31 -1.21 -12.11 6.17
CA GLN A 31 -1.47 -10.68 6.40
C GLN A 31 -2.45 -10.19 5.34
N GLU A 32 -3.74 -10.20 5.68
CA GLU A 32 -4.75 -9.50 4.90
C GLU A 32 -4.40 -7.99 4.88
N LEU A 33 -4.30 -7.41 3.69
CA LEU A 33 -4.07 -5.97 3.55
C LEU A 33 -5.25 -5.20 4.19
N PRO A 34 -5.00 -4.05 4.85
CA PRO A 34 -6.04 -3.32 5.56
C PRO A 34 -7.10 -2.75 4.59
N ILE A 35 -8.31 -2.55 5.10
CA ILE A 35 -9.40 -1.92 4.35
C ILE A 35 -9.16 -0.41 4.32
N VAL A 36 -9.32 0.20 3.14
CA VAL A 36 -9.29 1.65 2.97
C VAL A 36 -10.57 2.26 3.52
N THR A 37 -10.46 3.05 4.57
CA THR A 37 -11.59 3.73 5.24
C THR A 37 -11.75 5.17 4.77
N ALA A 38 -10.67 5.80 4.30
CA ALA A 38 -10.70 7.16 3.80
C ALA A 38 -9.70 7.37 2.65
N ILE A 39 -10.03 8.29 1.75
CA ILE A 39 -9.14 8.76 0.70
C ILE A 39 -9.16 10.29 0.68
N ASP A 40 -8.00 10.88 0.94
CA ASP A 40 -7.81 12.32 1.00
C ASP A 40 -6.73 12.78 0.01
N ILE A 41 -6.79 14.05 -0.38
CA ILE A 41 -5.83 14.67 -1.28
C ILE A 41 -5.35 15.98 -0.66
N LYS A 42 -4.03 16.18 -0.66
CA LYS A 42 -3.37 17.37 -0.09
C LYS A 42 -2.45 18.02 -1.11
N GLY A 43 -2.29 19.34 -1.01
CA GLY A 43 -1.35 20.11 -1.84
C GLY A 43 -1.94 20.66 -3.14
N VAL A 44 -3.23 20.43 -3.37
CA VAL A 44 -4.01 21.17 -4.37
C VAL A 44 -4.14 22.64 -4.00
N LYS A 45 -4.07 23.52 -5.00
CA LYS A 45 -4.22 24.96 -4.89
C LYS A 45 -5.23 25.48 -5.91
N ARG A 46 -5.10 25.05 -7.17
CA ARG A 46 -5.95 25.48 -8.29
C ARG A 46 -6.78 24.33 -8.86
N ILE A 47 -6.26 23.11 -8.80
CA ILE A 47 -6.98 21.93 -9.29
C ILE A 47 -7.95 21.45 -8.21
N ASP A 48 -9.19 21.18 -8.60
CA ASP A 48 -10.18 20.63 -7.68
C ASP A 48 -9.79 19.20 -7.28
N ALA A 49 -9.81 18.90 -5.98
CA ALA A 49 -9.56 17.56 -5.46
C ALA A 49 -10.52 16.51 -6.06
N SER A 50 -11.74 16.90 -6.41
CA SER A 50 -12.75 16.04 -7.06
C SER A 50 -12.29 15.56 -8.43
N ALA A 51 -11.56 16.39 -9.17
CA ALA A 51 -11.00 16.02 -10.47
C ALA A 51 -9.96 14.89 -10.31
N ILE A 52 -9.13 14.97 -9.27
CA ILE A 52 -8.17 13.91 -8.92
C ILE A 52 -8.92 12.65 -8.45
N LYS A 53 -9.91 12.78 -7.55
CA LYS A 53 -10.73 11.65 -7.06
C LYS A 53 -11.36 10.86 -8.21
N SER A 54 -11.78 11.54 -9.29
CA SER A 54 -12.36 10.87 -10.46
C SER A 54 -11.39 9.97 -11.23
N LYS A 55 -10.08 10.13 -11.02
CA LYS A 55 -9.02 9.33 -11.65
C LYS A 55 -8.54 8.16 -10.80
N LEU A 56 -8.96 8.08 -9.54
CA LEU A 56 -8.53 7.04 -8.62
C LEU A 56 -9.27 5.73 -8.89
N THR A 57 -8.52 4.63 -8.86
CA THR A 57 -9.00 3.26 -8.97
C THR A 57 -9.12 2.60 -7.61
N GLN A 58 -8.33 3.02 -6.61
CA GLN A 58 -8.51 2.64 -5.22
C GLN A 58 -9.80 3.26 -4.66
N LYS A 59 -10.59 2.47 -3.94
CA LYS A 59 -11.87 2.90 -3.38
C LYS A 59 -11.93 2.69 -1.87
N ILE A 60 -12.78 3.50 -1.23
CA ILE A 60 -13.15 3.33 0.18
C ILE A 60 -13.99 2.03 0.33
N LYS A 61 -13.84 1.34 1.46
CA LYS A 61 -14.40 0.01 1.76
C LYS A 61 -13.83 -1.12 0.89
N GLU A 62 -12.73 -0.87 0.19
CA GLU A 62 -11.98 -1.90 -0.52
C GLU A 62 -10.67 -2.19 0.21
N THR A 63 -10.16 -3.41 0.09
CA THR A 63 -8.79 -3.76 0.48
C THR A 63 -7.78 -2.84 -0.22
N LEU A 64 -6.79 -2.37 0.53
CA LEU A 64 -5.68 -1.59 -0.02
C LEU A 64 -4.97 -2.41 -1.11
N SER A 65 -4.76 -1.81 -2.28
CA SER A 65 -3.99 -2.41 -3.36
C SER A 65 -2.81 -1.51 -3.74
N ILE A 66 -1.60 -2.07 -3.66
CA ILE A 66 -0.36 -1.39 -4.05
C ILE A 66 -0.36 -1.10 -5.56
N ASP A 67 -0.87 -2.05 -6.35
CA ASP A 67 -0.95 -1.91 -7.81
C ASP A 67 -1.90 -0.77 -8.21
N LYS A 68 -3.08 -0.70 -7.60
CA LYS A 68 -4.02 0.41 -7.80
C LYS A 68 -3.45 1.74 -7.38
N THR A 69 -2.80 1.79 -6.21
CA THR A 69 -2.14 3.01 -5.72
C THR A 69 -1.08 3.50 -6.71
N THR A 70 -0.30 2.56 -7.27
CA THR A 70 0.72 2.87 -8.29
C THR A 70 0.10 3.34 -9.61
N GLU A 71 -1.00 2.73 -10.04
CA GLU A 71 -1.75 3.16 -11.21
C GLU A 71 -2.33 4.57 -11.03
N ASP A 72 -2.87 4.86 -9.84
CA ASP A 72 -3.44 6.15 -9.48
C ASP A 72 -2.38 7.25 -9.52
N ILE A 73 -1.19 7.01 -8.95
CA ILE A 73 -0.06 7.95 -9.05
C ILE A 73 0.25 8.28 -10.52
N LYS A 74 0.34 7.24 -11.38
CA LYS A 74 0.58 7.44 -12.82
C LYS A 74 -0.57 8.20 -13.49
N ALA A 75 -1.81 7.92 -13.13
CA ALA A 75 -2.98 8.61 -13.66
C ALA A 75 -2.97 10.11 -13.31
N ILE A 76 -2.61 10.45 -12.06
CA ILE A 76 -2.48 11.83 -11.60
C ILE A 76 -1.35 12.55 -12.35
N TYR A 77 -0.18 11.92 -12.51
CA TYR A 77 0.91 12.49 -13.31
C TYR A 77 0.50 12.76 -14.76
N ARG A 78 -0.26 11.85 -15.38
CA ARG A 78 -0.76 12.01 -16.76
C ARG A 78 -1.74 13.17 -16.93
N MET A 79 -2.32 13.70 -15.85
CA MET A 79 -3.11 14.93 -15.93
C MET A 79 -2.26 16.15 -16.33
N GLY A 80 -0.94 16.11 -16.11
CA GLY A 80 -0.01 17.14 -16.54
C GLY A 80 0.07 18.37 -15.64
N TYR A 81 -0.70 18.41 -14.54
CA TYR A 81 -0.77 19.57 -13.65
C TYR A 81 0.20 19.54 -12.47
N PHE A 82 0.85 18.41 -12.19
CA PHE A 82 1.64 18.20 -10.98
C PHE A 82 3.10 17.87 -11.31
N ASP A 83 4.03 18.39 -10.51
CA ASP A 83 5.48 18.09 -10.58
C ASP A 83 5.84 16.88 -9.71
N ASP A 84 5.16 16.72 -8.57
CA ASP A 84 5.37 15.63 -7.62
C ASP A 84 4.03 15.04 -7.17
N VAL A 85 3.96 13.71 -7.07
CA VAL A 85 2.80 12.96 -6.57
C VAL A 85 3.31 11.83 -5.70
N ARG A 86 2.94 11.87 -4.42
CA ARG A 86 3.29 10.83 -3.42
C ARG A 86 2.04 10.35 -2.70
N VAL A 87 2.16 9.18 -2.09
CA VAL A 87 1.08 8.58 -1.30
C VAL A 87 1.59 8.23 0.07
N GLU A 88 0.84 8.66 1.08
CA GLU A 88 1.05 8.28 2.48
C GLU A 88 -0.14 7.42 2.93
N ILE A 89 0.14 6.40 3.75
CA ILE A 89 -0.86 5.48 4.25
C ILE A 89 -0.80 5.53 5.77
N GLU A 90 -1.91 5.92 6.38
CA GLU A 90 -2.01 6.11 7.82
C GLU A 90 -3.17 5.30 8.39
N THR A 91 -3.03 4.80 9.63
CA THR A 91 -4.13 4.12 10.30
C THR A 91 -5.27 5.11 10.59
N PHE A 92 -6.49 4.77 10.17
CA PHE A 92 -7.66 5.63 10.33
C PHE A 92 -8.94 4.81 10.46
N GLU A 93 -9.75 5.09 11.48
CA GLU A 93 -11.09 4.49 11.70
C GLU A 93 -11.13 2.95 11.56
N GLY A 94 -10.16 2.24 12.14
CA GLY A 94 -10.12 0.76 12.10
C GLY A 94 -9.66 0.17 10.76
N GLY A 95 -9.22 1.00 9.82
CA GLY A 95 -8.53 0.59 8.61
C GLY A 95 -7.41 1.59 8.29
N VAL A 96 -7.28 1.96 7.02
CA VAL A 96 -6.28 2.94 6.58
C VAL A 96 -6.87 4.08 5.77
N LYS A 97 -6.30 5.27 5.95
CA LYS A 97 -6.47 6.42 5.08
C LYS A 97 -5.35 6.43 4.04
N VAL A 98 -5.72 6.54 2.77
CA VAL A 98 -4.78 6.77 1.67
C VAL A 98 -4.77 8.26 1.37
N LEU A 99 -3.63 8.92 1.64
CA LEU A 99 -3.43 10.34 1.43
C LEU A 99 -2.56 10.58 0.20
N TYR A 100 -3.16 11.12 -0.87
CA TYR A 100 -2.43 11.54 -2.06
C TYR A 100 -1.92 12.96 -1.86
N ILE A 101 -0.61 13.14 -1.84
CA ILE A 101 0.06 14.43 -1.69
C ILE A 101 0.58 14.84 -3.07
N VAL A 102 0.10 15.98 -3.56
CA VAL A 102 0.44 16.51 -4.88
C VAL A 102 1.12 17.87 -4.78
N GLN A 103 2.03 18.15 -5.70
CA GLN A 103 2.63 19.46 -5.89
C GLN A 103 2.24 20.00 -7.27
N GLU A 104 1.37 21.01 -7.30
CA GLU A 104 0.97 21.66 -8.56
C GLU A 104 2.12 22.42 -9.23
N LYS A 105 2.17 22.33 -10.56
CA LYS A 105 3.11 23.08 -11.39
C LYS A 105 2.89 24.58 -11.24
N PRO A 106 3.96 25.38 -11.16
CA PRO A 106 3.84 26.82 -11.19
C PRO A 106 3.29 27.27 -12.55
N THR A 107 2.45 28.30 -12.55
CA THR A 107 2.03 28.96 -13.79
C THR A 107 3.21 29.77 -14.34
N ILE A 108 3.58 29.55 -15.60
CA ILE A 108 4.59 30.37 -16.27
C ILE A 108 3.99 31.76 -16.52
N VAL A 109 4.47 32.77 -15.78
CA VAL A 109 3.93 34.14 -15.86
C VAL A 109 4.56 34.94 -17.01
N LYS A 110 5.82 34.64 -17.38
CA LYS A 110 6.51 35.29 -18.49
C LYS A 110 7.67 34.42 -18.98
N VAL A 111 7.84 34.32 -20.30
CA VAL A 111 9.05 33.81 -20.93
C VAL A 111 9.68 34.96 -21.69
N GLU A 112 10.87 35.40 -21.28
CA GLU A 112 11.64 36.43 -22.00
C GLU A 112 12.70 35.73 -22.85
N PHE A 113 12.67 35.99 -24.16
CA PHE A 113 13.73 35.56 -25.08
C PHE A 113 14.71 36.73 -25.26
N GLN A 114 15.94 36.57 -24.78
CA GLN A 114 17.05 37.47 -25.16
C GLN A 114 17.96 36.75 -26.15
N GLY A 115 18.08 37.28 -27.37
CA GLY A 115 19.17 36.94 -28.29
C GLY A 115 18.96 35.69 -29.14
N ASN A 116 17.84 35.58 -29.85
CA ASN A 116 17.71 34.70 -31.00
C ASN A 116 18.17 35.45 -32.27
N LYS A 117 19.46 35.29 -32.61
CA LYS A 117 20.01 35.55 -33.95
C LYS A 117 20.37 34.23 -34.60
#